data_AF-Q2YEI1-F1
#
_entry.id   AF-Q2YEI1-F1
#
_cell.length_a   1.000
_cell.length_b   1.000
_cell.length_c   1.000
_cell.angle_alpha   90.00
_cell.angle_beta   90.00
_cell.angle_gamma   90.00
#
_symmetry.space_group_name_H-M   'P 1'
#
loop_
_entity.id
_entity.type
_entity.pdbx_description
1 polymer ?
#
loop_
_entity_poly.entity_id
_entity_poly.type
_entity_poly.pdbx_seq_one_letter_code
_entity_poly.pdbx_strand_id
1 'polypeptide(L)'
;YGYLKIRKGEFIGLVRLSPFDSAGRRHTSLASVNVMPELDENANGDINPDDLRIDVFRSSGAGGQHINKTSSAVRITHLPTGIVTSSQAQRSQLQNRVTAMNMLKSKLYELEEEKKAEEKAKIEGKQLEIGWGSQIRSYVFHPYTMVKDHGTGHET
;
A
#
# COMPACT_ATOMS: atom_id res chain seq x y z
N TYR A 1 14.41 5.60 -10.20
CA TYR A 1 13.13 6.03 -10.80
C TYR A 1 13.28 6.83 -12.10
N GLY A 2 14.13 7.87 -12.15
CA GLY A 2 14.23 8.80 -13.31
C GLY A 2 14.33 8.17 -14.70
N TYR A 3 15.29 7.27 -14.95
CA TYR A 3 15.48 6.65 -16.29
C TYR A 3 14.45 5.58 -16.64
N LEU A 4 13.92 4.86 -15.64
CA LEU A 4 12.97 3.76 -15.85
C LEU A 4 11.51 4.22 -15.87
N LYS A 5 11.24 5.49 -15.55
CA LYS A 5 9.89 6.07 -15.57
C LYS A 5 9.24 5.99 -16.96
N ILE A 6 10.05 6.11 -18.03
CA ILE A 6 9.56 6.03 -19.41
C ILE A 6 8.99 4.64 -19.70
N ARG A 7 9.51 3.60 -19.04
CA ARG A 7 9.14 2.20 -19.28
C ARG A 7 7.99 1.68 -18.42
N LYS A 8 7.33 2.57 -17.68
CA LYS A 8 6.30 2.18 -16.72
C LYS A 8 4.99 1.85 -17.46
N GLY A 9 4.51 0.63 -17.26
CA GLY A 9 3.30 0.14 -17.93
C GLY A 9 3.54 -0.26 -19.39
N GLU A 10 4.80 -0.36 -19.82
CA GLU A 10 5.13 -0.83 -21.16
C GLU A 10 4.92 -2.34 -21.28
N PHE A 11 4.21 -2.73 -22.33
CA PHE A 11 4.18 -4.12 -22.77
C PHE A 11 5.30 -4.36 -23.76
N ILE A 12 6.15 -5.32 -23.41
CA ILE A 12 7.22 -5.80 -24.25
C ILE A 12 6.73 -7.08 -24.94
N GLY A 13 6.60 -7.01 -26.27
CA GLY A 13 6.33 -8.17 -27.12
C GLY A 13 7.62 -8.85 -27.51
N LEU A 14 7.73 -10.16 -27.25
CA LEU A 14 8.86 -10.99 -27.69
C LEU A 14 8.38 -12.00 -28.70
N VAL A 15 8.93 -11.93 -29.91
CA VAL A 15 8.60 -12.83 -31.00
C VAL A 15 9.83 -13.68 -31.33
N ARG A 16 9.76 -14.97 -30.99
CA ARG A 16 10.87 -15.91 -31.17
C ARG A 16 10.36 -17.33 -31.48
N LEU A 17 11.26 -18.19 -31.93
CA LEU A 17 11.04 -19.63 -31.76
C LEU A 17 11.16 -19.97 -30.29
N SER A 18 10.13 -20.61 -29.73
CA SER A 18 10.15 -20.99 -28.33
C SER A 18 11.10 -22.17 -28.13
N PRO A 19 12.05 -22.11 -27.17
CA PRO A 19 12.89 -23.27 -26.84
C PRO A 19 12.09 -24.39 -26.16
N PHE A 20 10.84 -24.12 -25.77
CA PHE A 20 9.95 -25.08 -25.10
C PHE A 20 8.93 -25.74 -26.05
N ASP A 21 8.89 -25.37 -27.33
CA ASP A 21 8.00 -25.99 -28.32
C ASP A 21 8.78 -26.88 -29.28
N SER A 22 8.59 -28.20 -29.17
CA SER A 22 9.25 -29.20 -30.04
C SER A 22 8.92 -29.04 -31.52
N ALA A 23 7.81 -28.36 -31.86
CA ALA A 23 7.40 -28.10 -33.24
C ALA A 23 8.07 -26.87 -33.87
N GLY A 24 8.90 -26.13 -33.12
CA GLY A 24 9.62 -24.95 -33.64
C GLY A 24 8.70 -23.84 -34.15
N ARG A 25 7.48 -23.73 -33.61
CA ARG A 25 6.53 -22.68 -34.04
C ARG A 25 6.97 -21.32 -33.51
N ARG A 26 6.51 -20.27 -34.18
CA ARG A 26 6.72 -18.88 -33.75
C ARG A 26 5.75 -18.57 -32.61
N HIS A 27 6.28 -18.21 -31.45
CA HIS A 27 5.50 -17.79 -30.29
C HIS A 27 5.67 -16.29 -30.08
N THR A 28 4.57 -15.63 -29.70
CA THR A 28 4.58 -14.24 -29.24
C THR A 28 4.29 -14.22 -27.75
N SER A 29 5.27 -13.78 -26.96
CA SER A 29 5.14 -13.61 -25.51
C SER A 29 4.96 -12.13 -25.19
N LEU A 30 4.15 -11.83 -24.18
CA LEU A 30 3.95 -10.48 -23.67
C LEU A 30 4.48 -10.41 -22.24
N ALA A 31 5.24 -9.38 -21.92
CA ALA A 31 5.69 -9.07 -20.56
C ALA A 31 5.30 -7.64 -20.22
N SER A 32 4.80 -7.43 -19.00
CA SER A 32 4.51 -6.09 -18.47
C SER A 32 5.65 -5.64 -17.56
N VAL A 33 6.03 -4.36 -17.63
CA VAL A 33 7.06 -3.78 -16.78
C VAL A 33 6.45 -2.67 -15.92
N ASN A 34 6.40 -2.90 -14.61
CA ASN A 34 5.96 -1.90 -13.64
C ASN A 34 7.17 -1.37 -12.87
N VAL A 35 7.25 -0.04 -12.76
CA VAL A 35 8.34 0.65 -12.06
C VAL A 35 7.75 1.45 -10.92
N MET A 36 8.12 1.08 -9.70
CA MET A 36 7.76 1.80 -8.48
C MET A 36 9.01 2.44 -7.88
N PRO A 37 8.93 3.67 -7.36
CA PRO A 37 9.99 4.21 -6.55
C PRO A 37 10.04 3.46 -5.21
N GLU A 38 11.25 3.30 -4.68
CA GLU A 38 11.42 2.90 -3.28
C GLU A 38 10.97 4.07 -2.41
N LEU A 39 9.96 3.83 -1.57
CA LEU A 39 9.47 4.79 -0.58
C LEU A 39 10.21 4.45 0.71
N ASP A 40 11.02 5.38 1.22
CA ASP A 40 11.76 5.20 2.46
C ASP A 40 10.78 4.91 3.61
N GLU A 41 10.87 3.71 4.19
CA GLU A 41 9.95 3.24 5.24
C GLU A 41 10.40 3.69 6.64
N ASN A 42 10.69 4.99 6.80
CA ASN A 42 10.91 5.55 8.13
C ASN A 42 9.56 5.85 8.80
N ALA A 43 8.74 4.82 8.99
CA ALA A 43 7.50 4.88 9.77
C ALA A 43 7.79 4.61 11.26
N ASN A 44 8.71 5.38 11.84
CA ASN A 44 8.76 5.49 13.30
C ASN A 44 7.75 6.56 13.70
N GLY A 45 6.50 6.13 13.85
CA GLY A 45 5.44 6.91 14.44
C GLY A 45 5.71 7.12 15.94
N ASP A 46 6.63 8.03 16.25
CA ASP A 46 6.80 8.52 17.61
C ASP A 46 5.61 9.43 17.90
N ILE A 47 4.65 8.91 18.66
CA ILE A 47 3.45 9.64 19.04
C ILE A 47 3.85 10.54 20.20
N ASN A 48 3.95 11.84 19.95
CA ASN A 48 4.17 12.81 21.00
C ASN A 48 3.03 12.71 22.04
N PRO A 49 3.36 12.55 23.33
CA PRO A 49 2.36 12.43 24.38
C PRO A 49 1.52 13.71 24.55
N ASP A 50 2.03 14.86 24.08
CA ASP A 50 1.34 16.16 24.14
C ASP A 50 0.17 16.26 23.14
N ASP A 51 0.18 15.48 22.07
CA ASP A 51 -0.89 15.44 21.05
C ASP A 51 -2.05 14.50 21.44
N LEU A 52 -1.99 13.92 22.65
CA LEU A 52 -2.98 12.99 23.16
C LEU A 52 -3.83 13.63 24.25
N ARG A 53 -5.11 13.83 23.96
CA ARG A 53 -6.09 14.18 25.00
C ARG A 53 -6.63 12.92 25.65
N ILE A 54 -6.34 12.74 26.94
CA ILE A 54 -6.79 11.60 27.74
C ILE A 54 -7.94 12.05 28.63
N ASP A 55 -9.16 11.61 28.31
CA ASP A 55 -10.34 11.83 29.15
C ASP A 55 -10.67 10.53 29.91
N VAL A 56 -10.82 10.62 31.23
CA VAL A 56 -11.22 9.49 32.09
C VAL A 56 -12.70 9.66 32.42
N PHE A 57 -13.49 8.61 32.18
CA PHE A 57 -14.92 8.63 32.40
C PHE A 57 -15.40 7.33 33.06
N ARG A 58 -16.68 7.30 33.45
CA ARG A 58 -17.29 6.11 34.06
C ARG A 58 -17.63 5.09 32.97
N SER A 59 -17.31 3.82 33.19
CA SER A 59 -17.65 2.75 32.25
C SER A 59 -19.16 2.64 32.09
N SER A 60 -19.63 2.52 30.85
CA SER A 60 -21.06 2.40 30.54
C SER A 60 -21.42 0.92 30.45
N GLY A 61 -22.06 0.36 31.47
CA GLY A 61 -22.48 -1.04 31.44
C GLY A 61 -23.36 -1.44 32.63
N ALA A 62 -24.17 -2.48 32.44
CA ALA A 62 -24.93 -3.11 33.51
C ALA A 62 -23.97 -3.90 34.40
N GLY A 63 -23.48 -3.30 35.49
CA GLY A 63 -22.67 -4.05 36.44
C GLY A 63 -22.62 -3.42 37.83
N GLY A 64 -22.10 -4.19 38.78
CA GLY A 64 -22.27 -3.98 40.23
C GLY A 64 -21.61 -2.72 40.81
N GLN A 65 -21.57 -2.63 42.14
CA GLN A 65 -21.15 -1.43 42.88
C GLN A 65 -19.82 -0.79 42.41
N HIS A 66 -18.90 -1.58 41.88
CA HIS A 66 -17.59 -1.12 41.41
C HIS A 66 -17.67 -0.22 40.15
N ILE A 67 -18.67 -0.39 39.29
CA ILE A 67 -18.84 0.42 38.07
C ILE A 67 -19.42 1.81 38.38
N ASN A 68 -20.24 1.91 39.43
CA ASN A 68 -20.85 3.18 39.83
C ASN A 68 -19.91 4.08 40.65
N LYS A 69 -18.93 3.49 41.36
CA LYS A 69 -18.03 4.23 42.26
C LYS A 69 -16.68 4.60 41.63
N THR A 70 -16.18 3.82 40.68
CA THR A 70 -14.81 3.98 40.16
C THR A 70 -14.80 4.40 38.69
N SER A 71 -14.10 5.49 38.37
CA SER A 71 -13.88 5.96 37.00
C SER A 71 -12.71 5.21 36.35
N SER A 72 -12.98 4.05 35.74
CA SER A 72 -11.94 3.22 35.12
C SER A 72 -11.82 3.35 33.60
N ALA A 73 -12.82 3.88 32.89
CA ALA A 73 -12.79 4.00 31.44
C ALA A 73 -11.91 5.14 30.97
N VAL A 74 -11.12 4.90 29.91
CA VAL A 74 -10.20 5.89 29.33
C VAL A 74 -10.55 6.09 27.87
N ARG A 75 -10.69 7.36 27.47
CA ARG A 75 -10.80 7.81 26.08
C ARG A 75 -9.54 8.57 25.74
N ILE A 76 -8.91 8.20 24.65
CA ILE A 76 -7.74 8.88 24.10
C ILE A 76 -8.14 9.44 22.75
N THR A 77 -7.91 10.74 22.58
CA THR A 77 -8.14 11.45 21.32
C THR A 77 -6.80 11.95 20.80
N HIS A 78 -6.47 11.59 19.57
CA HIS A 78 -5.30 12.15 18.87
C HIS A 78 -5.72 13.45 18.19
N LEU A 79 -5.23 14.60 18.65
CA LEU A 79 -5.60 15.91 18.07
C LEU A 79 -5.22 16.04 16.58
N PRO A 80 -4.05 15.55 16.11
CA PRO A 80 -3.65 15.71 14.70
C PRO A 80 -4.52 14.95 13.70
N THR A 81 -4.99 13.74 14.07
CA THR A 81 -5.77 12.88 13.16
C THR A 81 -7.25 12.82 13.51
N GLY A 82 -7.67 13.35 14.65
CA GLY A 82 -9.05 13.29 15.13
C GLY A 82 -9.51 11.89 15.54
N ILE A 83 -8.62 10.89 15.55
CA ILE A 83 -8.99 9.51 15.91
C ILE A 83 -9.27 9.44 17.41
N VAL A 84 -10.47 8.98 17.73
CA VAL A 84 -10.91 8.71 19.10
C VAL A 84 -10.90 7.21 19.33
N THR A 85 -10.25 6.80 20.41
CA THR A 85 -10.21 5.41 20.86
C THR A 85 -10.58 5.35 22.33
N SER A 86 -11.46 4.43 22.71
CA SER A 86 -11.86 4.24 24.10
C SER A 86 -11.70 2.79 24.52
N SER A 87 -11.19 2.56 25.73
CA SER A 87 -11.12 1.24 26.34
C SER A 87 -11.84 1.23 27.69
N GLN A 88 -12.72 0.24 27.88
CA GLN A 88 -13.46 -0.02 29.11
C GLN A 88 -13.28 -1.48 29.60
N ALA A 89 -12.42 -2.26 28.95
CA ALA A 89 -12.40 -3.71 29.09
C ALA A 89 -11.84 -4.19 30.44
N GLN A 90 -10.94 -3.41 31.07
CA GLN A 90 -10.31 -3.77 32.33
C GLN A 90 -10.80 -2.92 33.51
N ARG A 91 -10.63 -3.49 34.70
CA ARG A 91 -10.94 -2.88 36.01
C ARG A 91 -9.93 -1.81 36.44
N SER A 92 -8.71 -1.82 35.89
CA SER A 92 -7.63 -0.88 36.20
C SER A 92 -7.50 0.23 35.14
N GLN A 93 -7.40 1.48 35.58
CA GLN A 93 -7.21 2.66 34.72
C GLN A 93 -5.91 2.57 33.89
N LEU A 94 -4.80 2.14 34.50
CA LEU A 94 -3.51 2.05 33.83
C LEU A 94 -3.57 1.06 32.66
N GLN A 95 -4.26 -0.06 32.87
CA GLN A 95 -4.39 -1.10 31.86
C GLN A 95 -5.29 -0.66 30.72
N ASN A 96 -6.40 0.03 31.02
CA ASN A 96 -7.25 0.65 29.99
C ASN A 96 -6.49 1.71 29.18
N ARG A 97 -5.60 2.49 29.81
CA ARG A 97 -4.74 3.46 29.11
C ARG A 97 -3.78 2.77 28.13
N VAL A 98 -3.12 1.69 28.55
CA VAL A 98 -2.21 0.91 27.69
C VAL A 98 -2.97 0.29 26.52
N THR A 99 -4.12 -0.33 26.79
CA THR A 99 -4.96 -0.93 25.74
C THR A 99 -5.47 0.13 24.74
N ALA A 100 -5.94 1.28 25.23
CA ALA A 100 -6.39 2.37 24.36
C ALA A 100 -5.24 2.94 23.52
N MET A 101 -4.02 3.03 24.07
CA MET A 101 -2.84 3.48 23.35
C MET A 101 -2.41 2.47 22.27
N ASN A 102 -2.48 1.17 22.54
CA ASN A 102 -2.20 0.13 21.53
C ASN A 102 -3.23 0.18 20.39
N MET A 103 -4.52 0.30 20.71
CA MET A 103 -5.57 0.45 19.69
C MET A 103 -5.40 1.74 18.86
N LEU A 104 -4.96 2.83 19.49
CA LEU A 104 -4.66 4.09 18.79
C LEU A 104 -3.47 3.93 17.83
N LYS A 105 -2.41 3.25 18.26
CA LYS A 105 -1.27 2.89 17.38
C LYS A 105 -1.71 2.05 16.18
N SER A 106 -2.53 1.02 16.40
CA SER A 106 -3.05 0.18 15.31
C SER A 106 -3.85 0.98 14.29
N LYS A 107 -4.75 1.87 14.74
CA LYS A 107 -5.55 2.71 13.84
C LYS A 107 -4.71 3.74 13.08
N LEU A 108 -3.69 4.31 13.72
CA LEU A 108 -2.77 5.23 13.04
C LEU A 108 -1.95 4.53 11.97
N TYR A 109 -1.49 3.31 12.26
CA TYR A 109 -0.78 2.47 11.31
C TYR A 109 -1.65 2.12 10.09
N GLU A 110 -2.91 1.72 10.33
CA GLU A 110 -3.87 1.43 9.27
C GLU A 110 -4.10 2.64 8.36
N LEU A 111 -4.24 3.85 8.94
CA LEU A 111 -4.41 5.09 8.18
C LEU A 111 -3.16 5.45 7.36
N GLU A 112 -1.96 5.25 7.91
CA GLU A 112 -0.71 5.43 7.17
C GLU A 112 -0.58 4.43 6.03
N GLU A 113 -0.95 3.16 6.24
CA GLU A 113 -0.94 2.13 5.22
C GLU A 113 -1.92 2.46 4.10
N GLU A 114 -3.12 2.92 4.43
CA GLU A 114 -4.13 3.36 3.46
C GLU A 114 -3.63 4.56 2.65
N LYS A 115 -3.02 5.57 3.29
CA LYS A 115 -2.39 6.70 2.58
C LYS A 115 -1.27 6.25 1.66
N LYS A 116 -0.39 5.35 2.11
CA LYS A 116 0.68 4.78 1.28
C LYS A 116 0.10 4.00 0.11
N ALA A 117 -0.98 3.25 0.32
CA ALA A 117 -1.66 2.51 -0.73
C ALA A 117 -2.29 3.45 -1.76
N GLU A 118 -2.94 4.54 -1.32
CA GLU A 118 -3.46 5.58 -2.21
C GLU A 118 -2.36 6.27 -3.01
N GLU A 119 -1.23 6.61 -2.38
CA GLU A 119 -0.07 7.18 -3.07
C GLU A 119 0.50 6.20 -4.08
N LYS A 120 0.64 4.92 -3.73
CA LYS A 120 1.06 3.85 -4.64
C LYS A 120 0.09 3.73 -5.82
N ALA A 121 -1.21 3.71 -5.58
CA ALA A 121 -2.24 3.65 -6.63
C ALA A 121 -2.22 4.89 -7.54
N LYS A 122 -2.03 6.10 -6.98
CA LYS A 122 -1.85 7.33 -7.77
C LYS A 122 -0.59 7.27 -8.62
N ILE A 123 0.50 6.73 -8.08
CA ILE A 123 1.77 6.58 -8.79
C ILE A 123 1.64 5.52 -9.90
N GLU A 124 1.01 4.38 -9.63
CA GLU A 124 0.72 3.31 -10.59
C GLU A 124 -0.14 3.79 -11.75
N GLY A 125 -1.09 4.70 -11.50
CA GLY A 125 -1.91 5.31 -12.54
C GLY A 125 -2.83 4.30 -13.24
N LYS A 126 -3.40 4.67 -14.40
CA LYS A 126 -4.20 3.74 -15.21
C LYS A 126 -3.28 2.68 -15.82
N GLN A 127 -3.23 1.51 -15.20
CA GLN A 127 -2.66 0.32 -15.83
C GLN A 127 -3.50 0.01 -17.08
N LEU A 128 -2.89 0.17 -18.25
CA LEU A 128 -3.52 -0.18 -19.52
C LEU A 128 -3.81 -1.68 -19.53
N GLU A 129 -4.98 -2.08 -20.01
CA GLU A 129 -5.31 -3.50 -20.15
C GLU A 129 -4.32 -4.19 -21.08
N ILE A 130 -3.92 -5.41 -20.71
CA ILE A 130 -2.99 -6.24 -21.47
C ILE A 130 -3.71 -6.79 -22.71
N GLY A 131 -3.89 -5.92 -23.71
CA GLY A 131 -4.49 -6.26 -24.99
C GLY A 131 -3.44 -6.41 -26.08
N TRP A 132 -3.66 -7.33 -27.01
CA TRP A 132 -2.92 -7.38 -28.27
C TRP A 132 -3.06 -6.04 -28.99
N GLY A 133 -1.97 -5.27 -29.10
CA GLY A 133 -1.96 -3.92 -29.67
C GLY A 133 -1.50 -2.81 -28.71
N SER A 134 -1.38 -3.10 -27.41
CA SER A 134 -0.83 -2.17 -26.40
C SER A 134 0.70 -2.20 -26.28
N GLN A 135 1.40 -2.90 -27.19
CA GLN A 135 2.85 -3.04 -27.13
C GLN A 135 3.57 -1.72 -27.43
N ILE A 136 4.48 -1.32 -26.55
CA ILE A 136 5.34 -0.15 -26.77
C ILE A 136 6.68 -0.58 -27.36
N ARG A 137 7.13 -1.81 -27.10
CA ARG A 137 8.35 -2.35 -27.72
C ARG A 137 8.19 -3.79 -28.18
N SER A 138 8.64 -4.07 -29.40
CA SER A 138 8.66 -5.40 -30.00
C SER A 138 10.09 -5.86 -30.22
N TYR A 139 10.45 -6.99 -29.63
CA TYR A 139 11.70 -7.71 -29.87
C TYR A 139 11.39 -8.88 -30.78
N VAL A 140 11.84 -8.79 -32.03
CA VAL A 140 11.70 -9.86 -33.03
C VAL A 140 13.06 -10.52 -33.18
N PHE A 141 13.11 -11.83 -32.98
CA PHE A 141 14.31 -12.66 -33.20
C PHE A 141 14.18 -13.56 -34.44
N HIS A 142 12.97 -13.69 -34.98
CA HIS A 142 12.71 -14.46 -36.19
C HIS A 142 11.58 -13.85 -37.01
N PRO A 143 11.73 -13.68 -38.33
CA PRO A 143 12.83 -14.14 -39.19
C PRO A 143 14.08 -13.24 -39.22
N TYR A 144 14.01 -12.05 -38.62
CA TYR A 144 15.12 -11.10 -38.47
C TYR A 144 15.26 -10.69 -37.02
N THR A 145 16.47 -10.29 -36.63
CA THR A 145 16.77 -9.70 -35.32
C THR A 145 16.52 -8.20 -35.40
N MET A 146 15.42 -7.73 -34.82
CA MET A 146 15.03 -6.33 -34.80
C MET A 146 14.31 -5.99 -33.50
N VAL A 147 14.67 -4.86 -32.92
CA VAL A 147 14.01 -4.22 -31.79
C VAL A 147 13.34 -2.95 -32.29
N LYS A 148 12.01 -2.93 -32.24
CA LYS A 148 11.19 -1.79 -32.62
C LYS A 148 10.51 -1.18 -31.41
N ASP A 149 10.72 0.11 -31.21
CA ASP A 149 10.02 0.91 -30.21
C ASP A 149 8.89 1.70 -30.89
N HIS A 150 7.63 1.39 -30.57
CA HIS A 150 6.45 2.02 -31.15
C HIS A 150 6.18 3.42 -30.59
N GLY A 151 6.72 3.75 -29.41
CA GLY A 151 6.56 5.08 -28.82
C GLY A 151 7.52 6.11 -29.42
N THR A 152 8.76 5.70 -29.68
CA THR A 152 9.81 6.56 -30.24
C THR A 152 10.06 6.35 -31.74
N GLY A 153 9.49 5.30 -32.33
CA GLY A 153 9.69 4.94 -33.74
C GLY A 153 11.09 4.45 -34.06
N HIS A 154 11.94 4.24 -33.05
CA HIS A 154 13.32 3.82 -33.24
C HIS A 154 13.41 2.30 -33.47
N GLU A 155 14.25 1.90 -34.43
CA GLU A 155 14.48 0.51 -34.81
C GLU A 155 15.98 0.19 -34.72
N THR A 156 16.34 -0.98 -34.18
CA THR A 156 17.73 -1.45 -33.99
C THR A 156 17.87 -2.95 -34.17
#